data_AF-A0AA40ZZE7-F1
#
_entry.id   AF-A0AA40ZZE7-F1
#
_cell.length_a   1.000
_cell.length_b   1.000
_cell.length_c   1.000
_cell.angle_alpha   90.00
_cell.angle_beta   90.00
_cell.angle_gamma   90.00
#
_symmetry.space_group_name_H-M   'P 1'
#
loop_
_entity.id
_entity.type
_entity.pdbx_description
1 polymer ?
#
loop_
_entity_poly.entity_id
_entity_poly.type
_entity_poly.pdbx_seq_one_letter_code
_entity_poly.pdbx_strand_id
1 'polypeptide(L)'
;MTDTPHAILGIDFGTTNSVIARAEGGDSHLVPLKAPKGEDPVFRSALCFWEDDGIEVEAGPWAIAEYLDFPGGSRFIQSFKSVAASPVFEHATVFDKRYRFEELGRAFLDRMAARSGGTLDGKAARIVVGRPVEYAGHRPDEALARQRYDAMFARLGAEIHYVYEPLGAAFSYASRITEPATVLVADFGGGTSDFSVVRIAAPGADRRCEPLGHAGVGIAGDRFDQRLIDHLVLPLLGAGGKYRSFDKVLEIPRGYFADFGDWSRLALMRNRKTLAELEKLRRAALDPEAIGRMIAIIEEEQGYRLYDAVGRVKRDLSAAENARFRFEGGGLSIEADVARKDFESWIAPDLARIEQAVDRALTAAGTEAGAIDRVFLTGGTSLMPAIRQMFELRFGGERIATGGELTSIAHGLALIGEQADIGAWAV
;
A
#
# COMPACT_ATOMS: atom_id res chain seq x y z
N MET A 1 -7.51 32.96 -29.71
CA MET A 1 -7.65 32.08 -28.54
C MET A 1 -6.42 31.21 -28.52
N THR A 2 -5.48 31.51 -27.63
CA THR A 2 -4.27 30.70 -27.44
C THR A 2 -4.69 29.39 -26.79
N ASP A 3 -4.52 28.30 -27.54
CA ASP A 3 -4.73 26.93 -27.10
C ASP A 3 -3.92 26.73 -25.82
N THR A 4 -4.60 26.52 -24.69
CA THR A 4 -3.88 26.28 -23.43
C THR A 4 -3.36 24.85 -23.53
N PRO A 5 -2.05 24.58 -23.46
CA PRO A 5 -1.55 23.22 -23.56
C PRO A 5 -2.28 22.38 -22.51
N HIS A 6 -2.99 21.34 -22.99
CA HIS A 6 -3.75 20.49 -22.10
C HIS A 6 -2.81 19.81 -21.11
N ALA A 7 -3.11 19.92 -19.81
CA ALA A 7 -2.26 19.38 -18.76
C ALA A 7 -2.15 17.85 -18.90
N ILE A 8 -0.95 17.32 -18.67
CA ILE A 8 -0.68 15.89 -18.55
C ILE A 8 -0.46 15.59 -17.08
N LEU A 9 -1.20 14.60 -16.56
CA LEU A 9 -1.13 14.21 -15.17
C LEU A 9 -0.55 12.80 -15.01
N GLY A 10 0.32 12.63 -14.03
CA GLY A 10 0.72 11.33 -13.50
C GLY A 10 0.01 11.08 -12.17
N ILE A 11 -0.70 9.96 -12.05
CA ILE A 11 -1.36 9.56 -10.80
C ILE A 11 -0.71 8.26 -10.32
N ASP A 12 0.06 8.36 -9.24
CA ASP A 12 0.42 7.21 -8.44
C ASP A 12 -0.75 6.94 -7.46
N PHE A 13 -1.64 6.02 -7.82
CA PHE A 13 -2.71 5.58 -6.94
C PHE A 13 -2.21 4.39 -6.12
N GLY A 14 -1.49 4.62 -5.03
CA GLY A 14 -0.88 3.56 -4.22
C GLY A 14 -1.80 2.97 -3.15
N THR A 15 -1.40 1.81 -2.59
CA THR A 15 -2.19 1.09 -1.56
C THR A 15 -2.36 1.89 -0.28
N THR A 16 -1.32 2.61 0.12
CA THR A 16 -1.26 3.35 1.38
C THR A 16 -1.37 4.85 1.17
N ASN A 17 -0.73 5.36 0.12
CA ASN A 17 -0.69 6.77 -0.25
C ASN A 17 -0.93 6.90 -1.75
N SER A 18 -1.49 8.03 -2.17
CA SER A 18 -1.64 8.41 -3.57
C SER A 18 -1.05 9.80 -3.79
N VAL A 19 -0.47 10.01 -4.96
CA VAL A 19 0.22 11.26 -5.34
C VAL A 19 -0.15 11.62 -6.77
N ILE A 20 -0.29 12.92 -7.02
CA ILE A 20 -0.52 13.46 -8.37
C ILE A 20 0.65 14.36 -8.73
N ALA A 21 1.18 14.19 -9.93
CA ALA A 21 2.10 15.14 -10.53
C ALA A 21 1.51 15.66 -11.84
N ARG A 22 1.91 16.86 -12.22
CA ARG A 22 1.60 17.47 -13.50
C ARG A 22 2.91 17.71 -14.24
N ALA A 23 2.93 17.34 -15.52
CA ALA A 23 4.04 17.64 -16.41
C ALA A 23 3.76 18.92 -17.21
N GLU A 24 4.80 19.73 -17.40
CA GLU A 24 4.77 20.92 -18.24
C GLU A 24 6.18 21.24 -18.76
N GLY A 25 6.38 21.04 -20.06
CA GLY A 25 7.57 21.50 -20.76
C GLY A 25 8.82 20.64 -20.49
N GLY A 26 8.64 19.33 -20.26
CA GLY A 26 9.74 18.42 -19.96
C GLY A 26 10.13 18.37 -18.48
N ASP A 27 9.43 19.13 -17.63
CA ASP A 27 9.56 19.11 -16.17
C ASP A 27 8.23 18.67 -15.53
N SER A 28 8.28 18.25 -14.27
CA SER A 28 7.08 17.81 -13.54
C SER A 28 7.06 18.33 -12.11
N HIS A 29 5.88 18.75 -11.67
CA HIS A 29 5.65 19.26 -10.32
C HIS A 29 4.55 18.45 -9.63
N LEU A 30 4.70 18.22 -8.33
CA LEU A 30 3.65 17.61 -7.53
C LEU A 30 2.48 18.58 -7.39
N VAL A 31 1.26 18.04 -7.45
CA VAL A 31 0.05 18.81 -7.19
C VAL A 31 -0.12 18.89 -5.68
N PRO A 32 -0.05 20.09 -5.07
CA PRO A 32 -0.35 20.24 -3.65
C PRO A 32 -1.82 19.92 -3.41
N LEU A 33 -2.09 19.07 -2.43
CA LEU A 33 -3.44 18.77 -1.99
C LEU A 33 -3.65 19.48 -0.66
N LYS A 34 -4.82 20.09 -0.49
CA LYS A 34 -5.22 20.57 0.83
C LYS A 34 -5.11 19.39 1.83
N ALA A 35 -4.83 19.70 3.08
CA ALA A 35 -4.79 18.77 4.20
C ALA A 35 -5.16 19.52 5.50
N PRO A 36 -5.50 18.81 6.60
CA PRO A 36 -5.81 19.45 7.88
C PRO A 36 -4.67 20.32 8.43
N LYS A 37 -3.41 20.05 8.05
CA LYS A 37 -2.21 20.75 8.52
C LYS A 37 -1.47 21.50 7.39
N GLY A 38 -2.21 22.08 6.44
CA GLY A 38 -1.64 22.84 5.32
C GLY A 38 -1.82 22.13 3.99
N GLU A 39 -0.84 22.24 3.10
CA GLU A 39 -0.83 21.52 1.83
C GLU A 39 0.19 20.38 1.88
N ASP A 40 -0.18 19.22 1.36
CA ASP A 40 0.66 18.02 1.28
C ASP A 40 0.42 17.36 -0.09
N PRO A 41 1.46 17.06 -0.89
CA PRO A 41 1.28 16.33 -2.14
C PRO A 41 0.92 14.85 -1.94
N VAL A 42 1.06 14.32 -0.72
CA VAL A 42 0.78 12.92 -0.38
C VAL A 42 -0.60 12.80 0.26
N PHE A 43 -1.46 12.00 -0.37
CA PHE A 43 -2.83 11.77 0.09
C PHE A 43 -3.02 10.34 0.57
N ARG A 44 -3.52 10.14 1.79
CA ARG A 44 -3.73 8.78 2.31
C ARG A 44 -4.80 8.04 1.50
N SER A 45 -4.53 6.81 1.08
CA SER A 45 -5.47 5.95 0.37
C SER A 45 -6.47 5.31 1.33
N ALA A 46 -7.29 6.14 1.98
CA ALA A 46 -8.28 5.75 2.97
C ALA A 46 -9.60 6.49 2.74
N LEU A 47 -10.69 5.86 3.18
CA LEU A 47 -12.06 6.36 3.12
C LEU A 47 -12.71 6.22 4.51
N CYS A 48 -13.55 7.17 4.87
CA CYS A 48 -14.40 7.09 6.05
C CYS A 48 -15.82 7.46 5.65
N PHE A 49 -16.77 6.59 5.99
CA PHE A 49 -18.19 6.79 5.71
C PHE A 49 -18.97 6.94 7.01
N TRP A 50 -19.97 7.82 7.03
CA TRP A 50 -20.89 7.99 8.17
C TRP A 50 -22.30 8.29 7.67
N GLU A 51 -23.28 8.23 8.58
CA GLU A 51 -24.67 8.56 8.28
C GLU A 51 -25.00 9.98 8.78
N ASP A 52 -25.38 10.87 7.87
CA ASP A 52 -25.88 12.23 8.13
C ASP A 52 -26.86 12.63 7.02
N ASP A 53 -28.16 12.43 7.26
CA ASP A 53 -29.24 12.57 6.24
C ASP A 53 -28.95 11.86 4.89
N GLY A 54 -28.18 10.77 4.96
CA GLY A 54 -27.60 10.07 3.81
C GLY A 54 -26.29 9.38 4.20
N ILE A 55 -25.66 8.67 3.26
CA ILE A 55 -24.29 8.18 3.48
C ILE A 55 -23.33 9.23 2.96
N GLU A 56 -22.59 9.83 3.87
CA GLU A 56 -21.50 10.73 3.57
C GLU A 56 -20.17 9.97 3.53
N VAL A 57 -19.17 10.58 2.91
CA VAL A 57 -17.84 9.99 2.74
C VAL A 57 -16.77 11.06 2.76
N GLU A 58 -15.64 10.80 3.39
CA GLU A 58 -14.40 11.58 3.23
C GLU A 58 -13.24 10.65 2.89
N ALA A 59 -12.16 11.25 2.39
CA ALA A 59 -10.95 10.53 2.00
C ALA A 59 -9.68 11.18 2.57
N GLY A 60 -8.56 10.46 2.48
CA GLY A 60 -7.26 11.04 2.83
C GLY A 60 -7.09 11.26 4.33
N PRO A 61 -6.33 12.28 4.73
CA PRO A 61 -6.16 12.64 6.13
C PRO A 61 -7.49 12.97 6.84
N TRP A 62 -8.52 13.43 6.12
CA TRP A 62 -9.84 13.71 6.70
C TRP A 62 -10.61 12.44 7.06
N ALA A 63 -10.49 11.39 6.26
CA ALA A 63 -11.06 10.09 6.63
C ALA A 63 -10.52 9.60 7.98
N ILE A 64 -9.23 9.82 8.24
CA ILE A 64 -8.59 9.46 9.51
C ILE A 64 -9.10 10.36 10.64
N ALA A 65 -9.16 11.67 10.42
CA ALA A 65 -9.65 12.61 11.43
C ALA A 65 -11.10 12.30 11.82
N GLU A 66 -11.99 12.14 10.84
CA GLU A 66 -13.40 11.80 11.04
C GLU A 66 -13.56 10.49 11.81
N TYR A 67 -12.82 9.45 11.41
CA TYR A 67 -12.85 8.18 12.12
C TYR A 67 -12.38 8.29 13.57
N LEU A 68 -11.36 9.10 13.84
CA LEU A 68 -10.84 9.28 15.20
C LEU A 68 -11.80 10.08 16.10
N ASP A 69 -12.53 11.04 15.53
CA ASP A 69 -13.51 11.86 16.24
C ASP A 69 -14.81 11.09 16.52
N PHE A 70 -15.28 10.28 15.55
CA PHE A 70 -16.50 9.49 15.70
C PHE A 70 -16.37 8.03 15.21
N PRO A 71 -15.61 7.15 15.89
CA PRO A 71 -15.37 5.78 15.43
C PRO A 71 -16.65 4.94 15.33
N GLY A 72 -17.53 5.01 16.34
CA GLY A 72 -18.67 4.09 16.49
C GLY A 72 -19.81 4.29 15.48
N GLY A 73 -19.94 5.48 14.91
CA GLY A 73 -20.91 5.77 13.84
C GLY A 73 -20.27 5.89 12.46
N SER A 74 -18.99 5.54 12.34
CA SER A 74 -18.27 5.60 11.08
C SER A 74 -17.83 4.23 10.59
N ARG A 75 -17.54 4.12 9.29
CA ARG A 75 -16.95 2.95 8.65
C ARG A 75 -15.68 3.37 7.93
N PHE A 76 -14.54 2.96 8.48
CA PHE A 76 -13.23 3.26 7.93
C PHE A 76 -12.71 2.14 7.03
N ILE A 77 -12.25 2.50 5.83
CA ILE A 77 -11.71 1.59 4.83
C ILE A 77 -10.32 2.08 4.41
N GLN A 78 -9.34 1.18 4.47
CA GLN A 78 -7.96 1.42 4.03
C GLN A 78 -7.45 0.25 3.18
N SER A 79 -6.33 0.44 2.49
CA SER A 79 -5.69 -0.58 1.62
C SER A 79 -6.65 -1.21 0.60
N PHE A 80 -7.70 -0.48 0.18
CA PHE A 80 -8.71 -1.01 -0.73
C PHE A 80 -8.16 -1.25 -2.15
N LYS A 81 -7.03 -0.64 -2.53
CA LYS A 81 -6.29 -1.01 -3.76
C LYS A 81 -5.96 -2.51 -3.81
N SER A 82 -5.67 -3.13 -2.68
CA SER A 82 -5.27 -4.55 -2.61
C SER A 82 -6.36 -5.52 -3.08
N VAL A 83 -7.63 -5.09 -3.18
CA VAL A 83 -8.72 -5.92 -3.71
C VAL A 83 -9.03 -5.65 -5.19
N ALA A 84 -8.30 -4.74 -5.85
CA ALA A 84 -8.54 -4.39 -7.26
C ALA A 84 -8.56 -5.62 -8.17
N ALA A 85 -7.54 -6.47 -8.04
CA ALA A 85 -7.38 -7.71 -8.82
C ALA A 85 -8.03 -8.94 -8.16
N SER A 86 -8.77 -8.78 -7.06
CA SER A 86 -9.32 -9.91 -6.33
C SER A 86 -10.67 -10.33 -6.93
N PRO A 87 -10.80 -11.56 -7.50
CA PRO A 87 -12.06 -12.06 -8.02
C PRO A 87 -13.04 -12.47 -6.91
N VAL A 88 -12.53 -12.73 -5.69
CA VAL A 88 -13.36 -13.08 -4.53
C VAL A 88 -13.97 -11.85 -3.85
N PHE A 89 -13.46 -10.66 -4.15
CA PHE A 89 -14.06 -9.41 -3.67
C PHE A 89 -15.14 -8.96 -4.65
N GLU A 90 -16.40 -9.01 -4.23
CA GLU A 90 -17.53 -8.47 -4.98
C GLU A 90 -17.83 -7.03 -4.58
N HIS A 91 -17.94 -6.77 -3.27
CA HIS A 91 -18.25 -5.46 -2.71
C HIS A 91 -17.84 -5.36 -1.23
N ALA A 92 -17.62 -4.14 -0.74
CA ALA A 92 -17.63 -3.80 0.67
C ALA A 92 -19.05 -3.39 1.08
N THR A 93 -19.52 -3.86 2.24
CA THR A 93 -20.80 -3.39 2.80
C THR A 93 -20.51 -2.25 3.77
N VAL A 94 -21.08 -1.08 3.47
CA VAL A 94 -20.99 0.13 4.29
C VAL A 94 -22.42 0.48 4.70
N PHE A 95 -22.72 0.29 5.99
CA PHE A 95 -24.08 0.34 6.53
C PHE A 95 -25.01 -0.63 5.77
N ASP A 96 -26.03 -0.13 5.10
CA ASP A 96 -26.99 -0.89 4.29
C ASP A 96 -26.63 -0.92 2.79
N LYS A 97 -25.59 -0.20 2.37
CA LYS A 97 -25.18 -0.10 0.95
C LYS A 97 -23.96 -0.95 0.64
N ARG A 98 -23.94 -1.45 -0.60
CA ARG A 98 -22.84 -2.24 -1.16
C ARG A 98 -22.04 -1.37 -2.11
N TYR A 99 -20.73 -1.29 -1.91
CA TYR A 99 -19.79 -0.56 -2.72
C TYR A 99 -18.81 -1.51 -3.39
N ARG A 100 -18.81 -1.55 -4.72
CA ARG A 100 -17.79 -2.23 -5.50
C ARG A 100 -16.48 -1.44 -5.45
N PHE A 101 -15.40 -2.06 -5.93
CA PHE A 101 -14.07 -1.44 -5.93
C PHE A 101 -14.08 -0.09 -6.67
N GLU A 102 -14.66 -0.04 -7.86
CA GLU A 102 -14.70 1.17 -8.69
C GLU A 102 -15.55 2.28 -8.07
N GLU A 103 -16.52 1.94 -7.22
CA GLU A 103 -17.37 2.89 -6.51
C GLU A 103 -16.64 3.50 -5.30
N LEU A 104 -15.90 2.68 -4.55
CA LEU A 104 -14.96 3.16 -3.52
C LEU A 104 -13.88 4.05 -4.16
N GLY A 105 -13.31 3.60 -5.28
CA GLY A 105 -12.31 4.35 -6.04
C GLY A 105 -12.81 5.69 -6.54
N ARG A 106 -14.04 5.77 -7.06
CA ARG A 106 -14.65 7.04 -7.47
C ARG A 106 -14.87 7.97 -6.28
N ALA A 107 -15.41 7.48 -5.17
CA ALA A 107 -15.56 8.29 -3.96
C ALA A 107 -14.22 8.86 -3.48
N PHE A 108 -13.15 8.04 -3.54
CA PHE A 108 -11.80 8.47 -3.24
C PHE A 108 -11.30 9.56 -4.19
N LEU A 109 -11.43 9.37 -5.50
CA LEU A 109 -10.99 10.33 -6.52
C LEU A 109 -11.78 11.64 -6.44
N ASP A 110 -13.09 11.59 -6.20
CA ASP A 110 -13.93 12.79 -6.07
C ASP A 110 -13.48 13.65 -4.89
N ARG A 111 -13.18 13.01 -3.75
CA ARG A 111 -12.64 13.72 -2.58
C ARG A 111 -11.22 14.23 -2.84
N MET A 112 -10.35 13.45 -3.47
CA MET A 112 -9.01 13.90 -3.85
C MET A 112 -9.05 15.09 -4.82
N ALA A 113 -9.91 15.05 -5.83
CA ALA A 113 -10.12 16.13 -6.79
C ALA A 113 -10.55 17.43 -6.11
N ALA A 114 -11.50 17.36 -5.17
CA ALA A 114 -11.93 18.50 -4.37
C ALA A 114 -10.80 19.15 -3.53
N ARG A 115 -9.67 18.47 -3.32
CA ARG A 115 -8.48 19.00 -2.62
C ARG A 115 -7.37 19.48 -3.55
N SER A 116 -7.48 19.21 -4.85
CA SER A 116 -6.45 19.46 -5.88
C SER A 116 -6.39 20.88 -6.46
N GLY A 117 -7.16 21.82 -5.91
CA GLY A 117 -7.23 23.19 -6.45
C GLY A 117 -7.79 23.27 -7.89
N GLY A 118 -8.54 22.26 -8.32
CA GLY A 118 -9.13 22.15 -9.65
C GLY A 118 -8.24 21.50 -10.72
N THR A 119 -7.11 20.92 -10.32
CA THR A 119 -6.20 20.21 -11.23
C THR A 119 -6.85 18.97 -11.85
N LEU A 120 -7.71 18.28 -11.08
CA LEU A 120 -8.45 17.09 -11.53
C LEU A 120 -9.84 17.38 -12.11
N ASP A 121 -10.21 18.65 -12.36
CA ASP A 121 -11.55 19.04 -12.82
C ASP A 121 -11.81 18.77 -14.33
N GLY A 122 -11.22 17.71 -14.88
CA GLY A 122 -11.46 17.27 -16.27
C GLY A 122 -10.83 18.14 -17.36
N LYS A 123 -9.76 18.87 -17.04
CA LYS A 123 -9.01 19.71 -17.99
C LYS A 123 -7.76 19.03 -18.55
N ALA A 124 -7.38 17.87 -18.01
CA ALA A 124 -6.24 17.12 -18.49
C ALA A 124 -6.57 16.47 -19.84
N ALA A 125 -5.66 16.56 -20.82
CA ALA A 125 -5.81 15.78 -22.05
C ALA A 125 -5.57 14.29 -21.78
N ARG A 126 -4.58 14.03 -20.92
CA ARG A 126 -4.03 12.70 -20.69
C ARG A 126 -3.70 12.50 -19.22
N ILE A 127 -3.99 11.31 -18.73
CA ILE A 127 -3.65 10.86 -17.38
C ILE A 127 -2.93 9.53 -17.48
N VAL A 128 -1.74 9.48 -16.89
CA VAL A 128 -0.93 8.26 -16.78
C VAL A 128 -1.06 7.75 -15.35
N VAL A 129 -1.65 6.56 -15.20
CA VAL A 129 -1.92 5.93 -13.91
C VAL A 129 -0.90 4.84 -13.64
N GLY A 130 -0.28 4.88 -12.46
CA GLY A 130 0.61 3.83 -11.98
C GLY A 130 -0.16 2.55 -11.64
N ARG A 131 0.40 1.42 -12.04
CA ARG A 131 -0.03 0.10 -11.57
C ARG A 131 1.16 -0.79 -11.18
N PRO A 132 0.96 -1.76 -10.29
CA PRO A 132 2.01 -2.72 -9.97
C PRO A 132 2.30 -3.63 -11.17
N VAL A 133 3.49 -4.23 -11.21
CA VAL A 133 3.83 -5.27 -12.19
C VAL A 133 2.98 -6.50 -11.92
N GLU A 134 2.96 -6.96 -10.67
CA GLU A 134 2.10 -8.05 -10.20
C GLU A 134 1.15 -7.54 -9.11
N TYR A 135 -0.17 -7.72 -9.26
CA TYR A 135 -1.13 -7.32 -8.24
C TYR A 135 -1.04 -8.20 -6.97
N ALA A 136 -1.32 -7.59 -5.81
CA ALA A 136 -1.40 -8.31 -4.54
C ALA A 136 -2.63 -9.23 -4.45
N GLY A 137 -2.55 -10.24 -3.58
CA GLY A 137 -3.67 -11.12 -3.25
C GLY A 137 -3.49 -12.58 -3.71
N HIS A 138 -4.49 -13.40 -3.39
CA HIS A 138 -4.50 -14.81 -3.79
C HIS A 138 -5.08 -14.96 -5.20
N ARG A 139 -4.25 -15.37 -6.16
CA ARG A 139 -4.62 -15.52 -7.59
C ARG A 139 -5.22 -14.23 -8.17
N PRO A 140 -4.41 -13.15 -8.23
CA PRO A 140 -4.87 -11.89 -8.80
C PRO A 140 -5.31 -12.06 -10.26
N ASP A 141 -6.38 -11.38 -10.63
CA ASP A 141 -6.90 -11.25 -12.00
C ASP A 141 -6.61 -9.83 -12.51
N GLU A 142 -5.61 -9.74 -13.38
CA GLU A 142 -5.13 -8.49 -13.97
C GLU A 142 -6.17 -7.86 -14.92
N ALA A 143 -6.94 -8.67 -15.65
CA ALA A 143 -7.97 -8.18 -16.55
C ALA A 143 -9.12 -7.55 -15.74
N LEU A 144 -9.50 -8.18 -14.63
CA LEU A 144 -10.48 -7.62 -13.70
C LEU A 144 -10.00 -6.31 -13.08
N ALA A 145 -8.73 -6.25 -12.65
CA ALA A 145 -8.14 -5.02 -12.12
C ALA A 145 -8.19 -3.89 -13.16
N ARG A 146 -7.85 -4.19 -14.41
CA ARG A 146 -7.91 -3.23 -15.52
C ARG A 146 -9.33 -2.71 -15.74
N GLN A 147 -10.32 -3.59 -15.85
CA GLN A 147 -11.73 -3.20 -16.01
C GLN A 147 -12.20 -2.27 -14.88
N ARG A 148 -11.82 -2.60 -13.64
CA ARG A 148 -12.15 -1.82 -12.44
C ARG A 148 -11.47 -0.46 -12.42
N TYR A 149 -10.20 -0.39 -12.81
CA TYR A 149 -9.45 0.85 -12.95
C TYR A 149 -10.05 1.74 -14.05
N ASP A 150 -10.36 1.18 -15.22
CA ASP A 150 -10.99 1.92 -16.32
C ASP A 150 -12.32 2.55 -15.84
N ALA A 151 -13.15 1.77 -15.15
CA ALA A 151 -14.42 2.24 -14.59
C ALA A 151 -14.24 3.32 -13.51
N MET A 152 -13.20 3.21 -12.68
CA MET A 152 -12.86 4.18 -11.64
C MET A 152 -12.41 5.53 -12.24
N PHE A 153 -11.44 5.50 -13.17
CA PHE A 153 -10.80 6.70 -13.72
C PHE A 153 -11.58 7.36 -14.86
N ALA A 154 -12.52 6.67 -15.51
CA ALA A 154 -13.34 7.23 -16.60
C ALA A 154 -14.04 8.55 -16.24
N ARG A 155 -14.36 8.77 -14.96
CA ARG A 155 -15.02 9.99 -14.47
C ARG A 155 -14.17 11.26 -14.65
N LEU A 156 -12.85 11.12 -14.77
CA LEU A 156 -11.92 12.23 -14.99
C LEU A 156 -11.96 12.78 -16.43
N GLY A 157 -12.57 12.06 -17.38
CA GLY A 157 -12.84 12.56 -18.73
C GLY A 157 -11.61 12.76 -19.62
N ALA A 158 -10.47 12.15 -19.28
CA ALA A 158 -9.21 12.24 -20.00
C ALA A 158 -8.83 10.89 -20.65
N GLU A 159 -7.89 10.92 -21.60
CA GLU A 159 -7.25 9.70 -22.12
C GLU A 159 -6.43 9.03 -21.01
N ILE A 160 -6.79 7.81 -20.61
CA ILE A 160 -6.12 7.08 -19.52
C ILE A 160 -5.14 6.05 -20.09
N HIS A 161 -3.89 6.11 -19.62
CA HIS A 161 -2.88 5.09 -19.86
C HIS A 161 -2.39 4.50 -18.55
N TYR A 162 -2.05 3.22 -18.55
CA TYR A 162 -1.51 2.54 -17.37
C TYR A 162 -0.06 2.19 -17.62
N VAL A 163 0.79 2.49 -16.65
CA VAL A 163 2.24 2.24 -16.73
C VAL A 163 2.68 1.57 -15.45
N TYR A 164 3.64 0.66 -15.54
CA TYR A 164 4.24 0.07 -14.35
C TYR A 164 4.86 1.13 -13.46
N GLU A 165 4.50 1.10 -12.17
CA GLU A 165 5.03 1.97 -11.12
C GLU A 165 6.57 2.09 -11.12
N PRO A 166 7.36 0.99 -11.19
CA PRO A 166 8.81 1.09 -11.24
C PRO A 166 9.36 1.79 -12.50
N LEU A 167 8.61 1.84 -13.61
CA LEU A 167 9.00 2.63 -14.79
C LEU A 167 8.79 4.14 -14.56
N GLY A 168 7.72 4.53 -13.86
CA GLY A 168 7.55 5.91 -13.40
C GLY A 168 8.74 6.35 -12.53
N ALA A 169 9.10 5.55 -11.53
CA ALA A 169 10.28 5.83 -10.73
C ALA A 169 11.59 5.89 -11.54
N ALA A 170 11.75 5.02 -12.56
CA ALA A 170 12.91 5.06 -13.47
C ALA A 170 13.01 6.37 -14.26
N PHE A 171 11.89 6.88 -14.78
CA PHE A 171 11.86 8.17 -15.50
C PHE A 171 12.22 9.34 -14.61
N SER A 172 11.68 9.38 -13.39
CA SER A 172 12.05 10.40 -12.42
C SER A 172 13.54 10.33 -12.09
N TYR A 173 14.11 9.14 -11.91
CA TYR A 173 15.55 8.96 -11.69
C TYR A 173 16.39 9.39 -12.91
N ALA A 174 15.96 9.04 -14.12
CA ALA A 174 16.67 9.38 -15.36
C ALA A 174 16.84 10.89 -15.57
N SER A 175 15.88 11.70 -15.10
CA SER A 175 15.95 13.17 -15.14
C SER A 175 17.09 13.74 -14.27
N ARG A 176 17.56 12.99 -13.26
CA ARG A 176 18.55 13.44 -12.28
C ARG A 176 19.98 13.06 -12.65
N ILE A 177 20.17 12.17 -13.62
CA ILE A 177 21.49 11.68 -14.03
C ILE A 177 21.86 12.17 -15.43
N THR A 178 23.14 12.41 -15.65
CA THR A 178 23.69 12.85 -16.95
C THR A 178 24.47 11.75 -17.67
N GLU A 179 24.96 10.76 -16.94
CA GLU A 179 25.70 9.63 -17.49
C GLU A 179 24.74 8.49 -17.87
N PRO A 180 25.00 7.76 -18.97
CA PRO A 180 24.28 6.53 -19.27
C PRO A 180 24.49 5.49 -18.16
N ALA A 181 23.43 4.75 -17.83
CA ALA A 181 23.47 3.72 -16.79
C ALA A 181 22.39 2.66 -17.01
N THR A 182 22.68 1.42 -16.64
CA THR A 182 21.69 0.37 -16.45
C THR A 182 21.23 0.39 -14.99
N VAL A 183 19.95 0.67 -14.79
CA VAL A 183 19.37 0.90 -13.46
C VAL A 183 18.36 -0.18 -13.13
N LEU A 184 18.48 -0.77 -11.95
CA LEU A 184 17.40 -1.56 -11.35
C LEU A 184 16.57 -0.63 -10.45
N VAL A 185 15.31 -0.39 -10.81
CA VAL A 185 14.35 0.24 -9.94
C VAL A 185 13.63 -0.82 -9.13
N ALA A 186 13.56 -0.62 -7.83
CA ALA A 186 12.85 -1.48 -6.90
C ALA A 186 11.88 -0.64 -6.06
N ASP A 187 10.60 -0.78 -6.37
CA ASP A 187 9.50 -0.10 -5.70
C ASP A 187 8.89 -0.99 -4.62
N PHE A 188 8.88 -0.51 -3.38
CA PHE A 188 8.38 -1.22 -2.21
C PHE A 188 7.19 -0.48 -1.61
N GLY A 189 6.00 -0.76 -2.15
CA GLY A 189 4.74 -0.16 -1.74
C GLY A 189 4.18 -0.72 -0.42
N GLY A 190 2.86 -0.54 -0.24
CA GLY A 190 2.09 -1.17 0.84
C GLY A 190 1.71 -2.61 0.51
N GLY A 191 1.22 -2.85 -0.70
CA GLY A 191 0.72 -4.17 -1.13
C GLY A 191 1.70 -4.99 -1.98
N THR A 192 2.55 -4.34 -2.78
CA THR A 192 3.38 -5.00 -3.81
C THR A 192 4.82 -4.50 -3.75
N SER A 193 5.75 -5.37 -4.16
CA SER A 193 7.12 -5.00 -4.46
C SER A 193 7.38 -5.26 -5.94
N ASP A 194 7.77 -4.22 -6.67
CA ASP A 194 7.83 -4.22 -8.13
C ASP A 194 9.20 -3.78 -8.63
N PHE A 195 9.71 -4.47 -9.65
CA PHE A 195 11.08 -4.31 -10.14
C PHE A 195 11.09 -4.02 -11.62
N SER A 196 11.95 -3.11 -12.06
CA SER A 196 12.23 -2.89 -13.49
C SER A 196 13.70 -2.61 -13.71
N VAL A 197 14.29 -3.31 -14.67
CA VAL A 197 15.61 -3.00 -15.20
C VAL A 197 15.43 -2.07 -16.39
N VAL A 198 16.05 -0.90 -16.33
CA VAL A 198 15.92 0.15 -17.35
C VAL A 198 17.31 0.59 -17.77
N ARG A 199 17.58 0.58 -19.07
CA ARG A 199 18.75 1.25 -19.63
C ARG A 199 18.43 2.73 -19.81
N ILE A 200 19.26 3.58 -19.26
CA ILE A 200 19.17 5.04 -19.36
C ILE A 200 20.30 5.52 -20.26
N ALA A 201 19.96 6.17 -21.37
CA ALA A 201 20.92 6.76 -22.30
C ALA A 201 21.43 8.12 -21.79
N ALA A 202 22.29 8.79 -22.55
CA ALA A 202 22.67 10.17 -22.27
C ALA A 202 21.50 11.14 -22.49
N PRO A 203 21.47 12.31 -21.81
CA PRO A 203 20.51 13.37 -22.10
C PRO A 203 20.48 13.74 -23.60
N GLY A 204 19.28 13.96 -24.14
CA GLY A 204 19.08 14.30 -25.56
C GLY A 204 18.98 13.12 -26.53
N ALA A 205 19.13 11.88 -26.06
CA ALA A 205 18.79 10.70 -26.87
C ALA A 205 17.29 10.64 -27.17
N ASP A 206 16.93 10.22 -28.40
CA ASP A 206 15.52 10.07 -28.85
C ASP A 206 14.70 9.21 -27.89
N ARG A 207 15.32 8.16 -27.36
CA ARG A 207 14.75 7.30 -26.32
C ARG A 207 15.67 7.30 -25.11
N ARG A 208 15.36 8.15 -24.13
CA ARG A 208 16.18 8.31 -22.91
C ARG A 208 16.14 7.07 -22.02
N CYS A 209 14.96 6.45 -21.88
CA CYS A 209 14.77 5.26 -21.08
C CYS A 209 14.39 4.07 -21.98
N GLU A 210 14.91 2.89 -21.68
CA GLU A 210 14.59 1.66 -22.39
C GLU A 210 14.33 0.56 -21.34
N PRO A 211 13.07 0.13 -21.15
CA PRO A 211 12.75 -1.00 -20.29
C PRO A 211 13.36 -2.27 -20.86
N LEU A 212 14.15 -2.98 -20.06
CA LEU A 212 14.77 -4.25 -20.45
C LEU A 212 13.98 -5.45 -19.91
N GLY A 213 13.47 -5.36 -18.68
CA GLY A 213 12.69 -6.41 -18.06
C GLY A 213 12.09 -5.97 -16.72
N HIS A 214 11.08 -6.69 -16.26
CA HIS A 214 10.35 -6.38 -15.03
C HIS A 214 9.83 -7.67 -14.38
N ALA A 215 9.57 -7.59 -13.07
CA ALA A 215 8.85 -8.61 -12.32
C ALA A 215 8.25 -7.96 -11.07
N GLY A 216 7.27 -8.60 -10.45
CA GLY A 216 6.68 -8.12 -9.20
C GLY A 216 6.49 -9.24 -8.19
N VAL A 217 5.99 -8.87 -7.02
CA VAL A 217 5.44 -9.83 -6.05
C VAL A 217 4.44 -9.11 -5.16
N GLY A 218 3.30 -9.75 -4.91
CA GLY A 218 2.26 -9.28 -3.97
C GLY A 218 2.66 -9.37 -2.49
N ILE A 219 3.87 -8.89 -2.15
CA ILE A 219 4.40 -8.83 -0.79
C ILE A 219 5.08 -7.48 -0.62
N ALA A 220 4.64 -6.70 0.37
CA ALA A 220 5.32 -5.49 0.82
C ALA A 220 4.90 -5.11 2.26
N GLY A 221 4.76 -3.82 2.55
CA GLY A 221 4.55 -3.30 3.90
C GLY A 221 3.39 -3.92 4.68
N ASP A 222 2.25 -4.17 4.04
CA ASP A 222 1.05 -4.74 4.66
C ASP A 222 1.29 -6.20 5.11
N ARG A 223 2.10 -6.95 4.34
CA ARG A 223 2.49 -8.32 4.70
C ARG A 223 3.39 -8.32 5.93
N PHE A 224 4.27 -7.34 6.05
CA PHE A 224 5.14 -7.21 7.23
C PHE A 224 4.36 -6.78 8.47
N ASP A 225 3.35 -5.92 8.32
CA ASP A 225 2.40 -5.62 9.41
C ASP A 225 1.65 -6.87 9.85
N GLN A 226 1.21 -7.71 8.90
CA GLN A 226 0.60 -8.99 9.19
C GLN A 226 1.53 -9.92 9.99
N ARG A 227 2.84 -9.96 9.68
CA ARG A 227 3.80 -10.74 10.47
C ARG A 227 3.93 -10.25 11.91
N LEU A 228 3.94 -8.94 12.12
CA LEU A 228 3.89 -8.37 13.46
C LEU A 228 2.61 -8.78 14.19
N ILE A 229 1.46 -8.73 13.51
CA ILE A 229 0.20 -9.19 14.11
C ILE A 229 0.30 -10.67 14.50
N ASP A 230 0.71 -11.53 13.57
CA ASP A 230 0.77 -12.97 13.75
C ASP A 230 1.70 -13.39 14.90
N HIS A 231 2.87 -12.76 14.99
CA HIS A 231 3.94 -13.18 15.89
C HIS A 231 4.05 -12.37 17.18
N LEU A 232 3.56 -11.13 17.20
CA LEU A 232 3.60 -10.25 18.39
C LEU A 232 2.22 -10.07 19.02
N VAL A 233 1.20 -9.74 18.22
CA VAL A 233 -0.11 -9.35 18.75
C VAL A 233 -0.99 -10.54 19.08
N LEU A 234 -1.20 -11.47 18.14
CA LEU A 234 -2.10 -12.61 18.32
C LEU A 234 -1.74 -13.48 19.54
N PRO A 235 -0.46 -13.72 19.87
CA PRO A 235 -0.09 -14.43 21.10
C PRO A 235 -0.58 -13.70 22.37
N LEU A 236 -0.50 -12.37 22.41
CA LEU A 236 -1.03 -11.56 23.52
C LEU A 236 -2.56 -11.62 23.60
N LEU A 237 -3.22 -12.02 22.51
CA LEU A 237 -4.68 -12.23 22.42
C LEU A 237 -5.09 -13.70 22.57
N GLY A 238 -4.14 -14.59 22.90
CA GLY A 238 -4.42 -16.00 23.24
C GLY A 238 -4.10 -17.00 22.14
N ALA A 239 -3.51 -16.57 21.01
CA ALA A 239 -3.06 -17.50 19.97
C ALA A 239 -1.97 -18.43 20.50
N GLY A 240 -2.06 -19.72 20.16
CA GLY A 240 -1.23 -20.78 20.75
C GLY A 240 -1.66 -21.20 22.16
N GLY A 241 -2.67 -20.54 22.73
CA GLY A 241 -3.27 -20.90 24.01
C GLY A 241 -4.08 -22.19 23.97
N LYS A 242 -4.55 -22.61 25.15
CA LYS A 242 -5.35 -23.83 25.35
C LYS A 242 -6.65 -23.51 26.08
N TYR A 243 -7.66 -24.36 25.90
CA TYR A 243 -8.94 -24.27 26.60
C TYR A 243 -9.40 -25.64 27.11
N ARG A 244 -10.23 -25.65 28.15
CA ARG A 244 -10.84 -26.85 28.71
C ARG A 244 -12.15 -27.18 28.00
N SER A 245 -12.28 -28.43 27.57
CA SER A 245 -13.50 -28.97 26.98
C SER A 245 -13.77 -30.33 27.61
N PHE A 246 -14.85 -30.42 28.41
CA PHE A 246 -15.07 -31.57 29.30
C PHE A 246 -13.80 -31.84 30.14
N ASP A 247 -13.29 -33.06 30.12
CA ASP A 247 -12.10 -33.46 30.86
C ASP A 247 -10.79 -33.32 30.04
N LYS A 248 -10.83 -32.65 28.88
CA LYS A 248 -9.69 -32.50 27.98
C LYS A 248 -9.22 -31.05 27.89
N VAL A 249 -7.90 -30.88 27.75
CA VAL A 249 -7.28 -29.60 27.40
C VAL A 249 -6.91 -29.64 25.92
N LEU A 250 -7.46 -28.72 25.15
CA LEU A 250 -7.31 -28.64 23.70
C LEU A 250 -6.66 -27.31 23.30
N GLU A 251 -6.03 -27.27 22.14
CA GLU A 251 -5.55 -26.02 21.55
C GLU A 251 -6.72 -25.15 21.08
N ILE A 252 -6.60 -23.84 21.27
CA ILE A 252 -7.60 -22.91 20.76
C ILE A 252 -7.57 -22.94 19.22
N PRO A 253 -8.72 -23.10 18.55
CA PRO A 253 -8.78 -23.12 17.09
C PRO A 253 -8.16 -21.87 16.46
N ARG A 254 -7.26 -22.08 15.47
CA ARG A 254 -6.58 -20.98 14.77
C ARG A 254 -7.51 -20.07 13.97
N GLY A 255 -8.72 -20.53 13.64
CA GLY A 255 -9.69 -19.78 12.84
C GLY A 255 -10.03 -18.40 13.42
N TYR A 256 -10.23 -18.29 14.74
CA TYR A 256 -10.52 -17.01 15.40
C TYR A 256 -9.40 -15.99 15.18
N PHE A 257 -8.15 -16.43 15.26
CA PHE A 257 -6.98 -15.57 15.11
C PHE A 257 -6.69 -15.24 13.65
N ALA A 258 -6.96 -16.18 12.73
CA ALA A 258 -6.83 -15.94 11.29
C ALA A 258 -7.81 -14.87 10.81
N ASP A 259 -9.05 -14.89 11.30
CA ASP A 259 -10.04 -13.85 10.98
C ASP A 259 -9.69 -12.50 11.62
N PHE A 260 -9.10 -12.49 12.82
CA PHE A 260 -8.69 -11.26 13.49
C PHE A 260 -7.47 -10.60 12.82
N GLY A 261 -6.50 -11.39 12.35
CA GLY A 261 -5.29 -10.88 11.71
C GLY A 261 -5.49 -10.31 10.30
N ASP A 262 -6.68 -10.51 9.73
CA ASP A 262 -7.10 -9.92 8.46
C ASP A 262 -8.05 -8.75 8.73
N TRP A 263 -7.64 -7.53 8.36
CA TRP A 263 -8.42 -6.31 8.57
C TRP A 263 -9.86 -6.42 8.06
N SER A 264 -10.03 -6.98 6.86
CA SER A 264 -11.34 -7.08 6.20
C SER A 264 -12.28 -8.01 6.97
N ARG A 265 -11.73 -9.06 7.59
CA ARG A 265 -12.48 -10.03 8.39
C ARG A 265 -12.70 -9.52 9.81
N LEU A 266 -11.73 -8.84 10.40
CA LEU A 266 -11.83 -8.23 11.73
C LEU A 266 -13.06 -7.32 11.84
N ALA A 267 -13.30 -6.49 10.81
CA ALA A 267 -14.48 -5.62 10.74
C ALA A 267 -15.82 -6.40 10.78
N LEU A 268 -15.84 -7.66 10.35
CA LEU A 268 -17.02 -8.53 10.33
C LEU A 268 -17.19 -9.37 11.61
N MET A 269 -16.16 -9.43 12.46
CA MET A 269 -16.20 -10.20 13.70
C MET A 269 -17.14 -9.60 14.74
N ARG A 270 -17.50 -8.31 14.63
CA ARG A 270 -18.43 -7.65 15.55
C ARG A 270 -19.88 -8.02 15.26
N ASN A 271 -20.24 -9.25 15.59
CA ASN A 271 -21.61 -9.73 15.52
C ASN A 271 -21.95 -10.61 16.74
N ARG A 272 -23.25 -10.68 17.08
CA ARG A 272 -23.73 -11.40 18.28
C ARG A 272 -23.27 -12.86 18.34
N LYS A 273 -23.20 -13.54 17.20
CA LYS A 273 -22.81 -14.95 17.13
C LYS A 273 -21.32 -15.10 17.48
N THR A 274 -20.45 -14.37 16.78
CA THR A 274 -19.01 -14.42 17.00
C THR A 274 -18.64 -14.00 18.42
N LEU A 275 -19.24 -12.93 18.95
CA LEU A 275 -18.99 -12.49 20.33
C LEU A 275 -19.43 -13.52 21.36
N ALA A 276 -20.57 -14.18 21.17
CA ALA A 276 -21.02 -15.25 22.06
C ALA A 276 -20.11 -16.49 22.00
N GLU A 277 -19.60 -16.84 20.82
CA GLU A 277 -18.62 -17.92 20.64
C GLU A 277 -17.29 -17.60 21.32
N LEU A 278 -16.78 -16.38 21.17
CA LEU A 278 -15.57 -15.90 21.83
C LEU A 278 -15.76 -15.84 23.35
N GLU A 279 -16.91 -15.39 23.87
CA GLU A 279 -17.17 -15.37 25.31
C GLU A 279 -17.25 -16.78 25.90
N LYS A 280 -17.82 -17.74 25.16
CA LYS A 280 -17.78 -19.16 25.55
C LYS A 280 -16.34 -19.68 25.59
N LEU A 281 -15.54 -19.32 24.59
CA LEU A 281 -14.11 -19.66 24.54
C LEU A 281 -13.36 -19.04 25.72
N ARG A 282 -13.59 -17.75 26.03
CA ARG A 282 -12.96 -17.02 27.13
C ARG A 282 -13.15 -17.74 28.47
N ARG A 283 -14.37 -18.17 28.78
CA ARG A 283 -14.69 -18.91 30.02
C ARG A 283 -13.99 -20.26 30.13
N ALA A 284 -13.72 -20.89 28.99
CA ALA A 284 -13.07 -22.19 28.93
C ALA A 284 -11.54 -22.09 28.81
N ALA A 285 -11.00 -20.94 28.39
CA ALA A 285 -9.58 -20.73 28.16
C ALA A 285 -8.76 -20.90 29.44
N LEU A 286 -7.52 -21.38 29.30
CA LEU A 286 -6.56 -21.39 30.40
C LEU A 286 -6.04 -19.99 30.73
N ASP A 287 -6.09 -19.08 29.75
CA ASP A 287 -5.88 -17.64 29.92
C ASP A 287 -7.11 -16.87 29.42
N PRO A 288 -8.14 -16.68 30.28
CA PRO A 288 -9.33 -15.92 29.94
C PRO A 288 -9.06 -14.43 29.65
N GLU A 289 -8.01 -13.85 30.22
CA GLU A 289 -7.70 -12.42 30.04
C GLU A 289 -7.22 -12.15 28.61
N ALA A 290 -6.41 -13.04 28.03
CA ALA A 290 -5.96 -12.91 26.64
C ALA A 290 -7.13 -12.89 25.64
N ILE A 291 -8.10 -13.81 25.79
CA ILE A 291 -9.31 -13.82 24.96
C ILE A 291 -10.21 -12.61 25.28
N GLY A 292 -10.25 -12.16 26.54
CA GLY A 292 -10.92 -10.93 26.94
C GLY A 292 -10.40 -9.70 26.20
N ARG A 293 -9.07 -9.57 26.03
CA ARG A 293 -8.45 -8.50 25.21
C ARG A 293 -8.93 -8.56 23.76
N MET A 294 -8.99 -9.75 23.16
CA MET A 294 -9.47 -9.94 21.79
C MET A 294 -10.92 -9.48 21.64
N ILE A 295 -11.80 -9.88 22.57
CA ILE A 295 -13.22 -9.49 22.58
C ILE A 295 -13.34 -7.98 22.68
N ALA A 296 -12.65 -7.35 23.63
CA ALA A 296 -12.73 -5.90 23.83
C ALA A 296 -12.22 -5.11 22.61
N ILE A 297 -11.18 -5.59 21.90
CA ILE A 297 -10.76 -4.95 20.63
C ILE A 297 -11.87 -5.01 19.56
N ILE A 298 -12.60 -6.13 19.47
CA ILE A 298 -13.68 -6.32 18.49
C ILE A 298 -14.92 -5.50 18.88
N GLU A 299 -15.34 -5.56 20.14
CA GLU A 299 -16.55 -4.89 20.64
C GLU A 299 -16.42 -3.38 20.57
N GLU A 300 -15.26 -2.84 20.96
CA GLU A 300 -14.97 -1.41 20.97
C GLU A 300 -14.44 -0.89 19.61
N GLU A 301 -14.48 -1.71 18.55
CA GLU A 301 -14.05 -1.33 17.19
C GLU A 301 -12.61 -0.76 17.13
N GLN A 302 -11.69 -1.28 17.94
CA GLN A 302 -10.33 -0.76 18.08
C GLN A 302 -9.35 -1.23 17.00
N GLY A 303 -9.85 -1.88 15.94
CA GLY A 303 -9.03 -2.41 14.86
C GLY A 303 -8.05 -1.38 14.30
N TYR A 304 -8.52 -0.18 13.95
CA TYR A 304 -7.66 0.84 13.33
C TYR A 304 -6.47 1.21 14.22
N ARG A 305 -6.75 1.46 15.51
CA ARG A 305 -5.71 1.82 16.48
C ARG A 305 -4.71 0.69 16.68
N LEU A 306 -5.15 -0.57 16.60
CA LEU A 306 -4.27 -1.72 16.67
C LEU A 306 -3.32 -1.78 15.47
N TYR A 307 -3.85 -1.68 14.25
CA TYR A 307 -3.03 -1.69 13.03
C TYR A 307 -2.10 -0.49 12.94
N ASP A 308 -2.56 0.68 13.39
CA ASP A 308 -1.72 1.86 13.46
C ASP A 308 -0.59 1.70 14.50
N ALA A 309 -0.85 1.10 15.67
CA ALA A 309 0.19 0.74 16.64
C ALA A 309 1.21 -0.25 16.06
N VAL A 310 0.77 -1.26 15.31
CA VAL A 310 1.65 -2.19 14.59
C VAL A 310 2.50 -1.46 13.56
N GLY A 311 1.89 -0.58 12.75
CA GLY A 311 2.61 0.22 11.76
C GLY A 311 3.63 1.17 12.38
N ARG A 312 3.36 1.73 13.58
CA ARG A 312 4.33 2.51 14.36
C ARG A 312 5.52 1.66 14.76
N VAL A 313 5.29 0.48 15.34
CA VAL A 313 6.38 -0.45 15.71
C VAL A 313 7.25 -0.81 14.51
N LYS A 314 6.66 -1.10 13.36
CA LYS A 314 7.43 -1.39 12.13
C LYS A 314 8.34 -0.22 11.74
N ARG A 315 7.83 1.01 11.81
CA ARG A 315 8.62 2.22 11.52
C ARG A 315 9.71 2.44 12.57
N ASP A 316 9.41 2.26 13.84
CA ASP A 316 10.36 2.39 14.94
C ASP A 316 11.50 1.37 14.80
N LEU A 317 11.16 0.11 14.45
CA LEU A 317 12.15 -0.94 14.15
C LEU A 317 13.00 -0.62 12.91
N SER A 318 12.56 0.27 12.03
CA SER A 318 13.40 0.73 10.92
C SER A 318 14.47 1.73 11.39
N ALA A 319 14.23 2.45 12.48
CA ALA A 319 15.17 3.42 13.07
C ALA A 319 16.02 2.83 14.21
N ALA A 320 15.47 1.89 14.99
CA ALA A 320 16.12 1.32 16.18
C ALA A 320 16.14 -0.21 16.16
N GLU A 321 17.09 -0.82 16.88
CA GLU A 321 17.19 -2.28 17.01
C GLU A 321 16.12 -2.89 17.91
N ASN A 322 15.50 -2.08 18.77
CA ASN A 322 14.43 -2.48 19.66
C ASN A 322 13.32 -1.43 19.60
N ALA A 323 12.08 -1.87 19.67
CA ALA A 323 10.90 -1.02 19.75
C ALA A 323 9.93 -1.61 20.77
N ARG A 324 9.02 -0.77 21.25
CA ARG A 324 7.95 -1.18 22.16
C ARG A 324 6.62 -1.06 21.45
N PHE A 325 5.96 -2.20 21.26
CA PHE A 325 4.56 -2.22 20.90
C PHE A 325 3.76 -1.67 22.07
N ARG A 326 2.93 -0.67 21.78
CA ARG A 326 2.01 -0.05 22.73
C ARG A 326 0.68 0.19 22.05
N PHE A 327 -0.34 -0.48 22.53
CA PHE A 327 -1.71 -0.27 22.14
C PHE A 327 -2.52 0.20 23.35
N GLU A 328 -3.17 1.35 23.21
CA GLU A 328 -4.09 1.91 24.20
C GLU A 328 -5.43 2.21 23.51
N GLY A 329 -6.51 1.58 23.97
CA GLY A 329 -7.81 1.70 23.33
C GLY A 329 -8.87 0.78 23.96
N GLY A 330 -10.13 1.22 23.99
CA GLY A 330 -11.24 0.42 24.55
C GLY A 330 -11.04 0.02 26.02
N GLY A 331 -10.36 0.85 26.82
CA GLY A 331 -10.00 0.53 28.21
C GLY A 331 -8.88 -0.51 28.36
N LEU A 332 -8.27 -0.96 27.26
CA LEU A 332 -7.14 -1.88 27.25
C LEU A 332 -5.82 -1.13 27.13
N SER A 333 -4.79 -1.68 27.76
CA SER A 333 -3.39 -1.35 27.52
C SER A 333 -2.63 -2.65 27.26
N ILE A 334 -2.01 -2.76 26.09
CA ILE A 334 -1.20 -3.91 25.68
C ILE A 334 0.17 -3.38 25.31
N GLU A 335 1.19 -3.92 25.97
CA GLU A 335 2.58 -3.54 25.74
C GLU A 335 3.46 -4.77 25.57
N ALA A 336 4.38 -4.71 24.61
CA ALA A 336 5.38 -5.76 24.39
C ALA A 336 6.64 -5.18 23.77
N ASP A 337 7.81 -5.61 24.24
CA ASP A 337 9.07 -5.26 23.60
C ASP A 337 9.33 -6.21 22.42
N VAL A 338 9.90 -5.66 21.35
CA VAL A 338 10.25 -6.42 20.14
C VAL A 338 11.61 -5.97 19.63
N ALA A 339 12.48 -6.94 19.34
CA ALA A 339 13.75 -6.69 18.69
C ALA A 339 13.59 -6.76 17.16
N ARG A 340 14.33 -5.92 16.44
CA ARG A 340 14.41 -5.92 14.98
C ARG A 340 14.79 -7.29 14.45
N LYS A 341 15.74 -7.97 15.10
CA LYS A 341 16.18 -9.32 14.73
C LYS A 341 15.03 -10.35 14.72
N ASP A 342 14.13 -10.27 15.70
CA ASP A 342 12.99 -11.19 15.76
C ASP A 342 12.02 -10.89 14.63
N PHE A 343 11.70 -9.61 14.41
CA PHE A 343 10.87 -9.19 13.29
C PHE A 343 11.45 -9.61 11.93
N GLU A 344 12.75 -9.41 11.72
CA GLU A 344 13.47 -9.84 10.51
C GLU A 344 13.41 -11.36 10.32
N SER A 345 13.45 -12.14 11.41
CA SER A 345 13.27 -13.59 11.34
C SER A 345 11.86 -13.99 10.89
N TRP A 346 10.83 -13.23 11.27
CA TRP A 346 9.44 -13.49 10.90
C TRP A 346 9.15 -13.17 9.43
N ILE A 347 9.83 -12.17 8.87
CA ILE A 347 9.68 -11.77 7.46
C ILE A 347 10.68 -12.45 6.53
N ALA A 348 11.65 -13.23 7.02
CA ALA A 348 12.67 -13.88 6.20
C ALA A 348 12.10 -14.69 5.00
N PRO A 349 11.01 -15.48 5.13
CA PRO A 349 10.41 -16.16 3.99
C PRO A 349 9.81 -15.20 2.95
N ASP A 350 9.32 -14.04 3.39
CA ASP A 350 8.78 -13.01 2.51
C ASP A 350 9.90 -12.27 1.77
N LEU A 351 11.03 -11.99 2.45
CA LEU A 351 12.25 -11.45 1.83
C LEU A 351 12.81 -12.38 0.74
N ALA A 352 12.87 -13.68 1.00
CA ALA A 352 13.35 -14.66 0.00
C ALA A 352 12.49 -14.64 -1.28
N ARG A 353 11.18 -14.39 -1.16
CA ARG A 353 10.27 -14.27 -2.33
C ARG A 353 10.48 -12.96 -3.08
N ILE A 354 10.83 -11.88 -2.38
CA ILE A 354 11.24 -10.60 -2.97
C ILE A 354 12.54 -10.80 -3.76
N GLU A 355 13.55 -11.48 -3.21
CA GLU A 355 14.80 -11.78 -3.93
C GLU A 355 14.55 -12.60 -5.20
N GLN A 356 13.68 -13.60 -5.14
CA GLN A 356 13.27 -14.36 -6.33
C GLN A 356 12.58 -13.49 -7.37
N ALA A 357 11.85 -12.44 -6.98
CA ALA A 357 11.26 -11.51 -7.93
C ALA A 357 12.32 -10.62 -8.60
N VAL A 358 13.35 -10.19 -7.85
CA VAL A 358 14.53 -9.52 -8.43
C VAL A 358 15.23 -10.43 -9.45
N ASP A 359 15.41 -11.72 -9.14
CA ASP A 359 15.99 -12.69 -10.08
C ASP A 359 15.17 -12.80 -11.37
N ARG A 360 13.84 -12.84 -11.26
CA ARG A 360 12.95 -12.85 -12.42
C ARG A 360 13.08 -11.58 -13.25
N ALA A 361 13.18 -10.41 -12.63
CA ALA A 361 13.35 -9.14 -13.35
C ALA A 361 14.69 -9.09 -14.10
N LEU A 362 15.79 -9.50 -13.47
CA LEU A 362 17.10 -9.59 -14.11
C LEU A 362 17.12 -10.60 -15.26
N THR A 363 16.49 -11.76 -15.07
CA THR A 363 16.37 -12.80 -16.11
C THR A 363 15.55 -12.29 -17.28
N ALA A 364 14.40 -11.66 -17.03
CA ALA A 364 13.57 -11.06 -18.06
C ALA A 364 14.31 -9.97 -18.84
N ALA A 365 15.21 -9.23 -18.16
CA ALA A 365 16.07 -8.22 -18.76
C ALA A 365 17.30 -8.77 -19.48
N GLY A 366 17.58 -10.08 -19.39
CA GLY A 366 18.82 -10.67 -19.88
C GLY A 366 20.07 -10.02 -19.30
N THR A 367 19.99 -9.52 -18.06
CA THR A 367 21.02 -8.69 -17.43
C THR A 367 21.52 -9.33 -16.14
N GLU A 368 22.83 -9.49 -16.00
CA GLU A 368 23.44 -10.00 -14.77
C GLU A 368 23.50 -8.90 -13.69
N ALA A 369 23.47 -9.30 -12.41
CA ALA A 369 23.52 -8.35 -11.30
C ALA A 369 24.76 -7.42 -11.34
N GLY A 370 25.91 -7.95 -11.80
CA GLY A 370 27.14 -7.19 -11.92
C GLY A 370 27.08 -6.06 -12.98
N ALA A 371 26.19 -6.19 -13.96
CA ALA A 371 25.97 -5.21 -15.04
C ALA A 371 24.97 -4.10 -14.66
N ILE A 372 24.41 -4.14 -13.45
CA ILE A 372 23.59 -3.05 -12.91
C ILE A 372 24.52 -1.97 -12.35
N ASP A 373 24.48 -0.78 -12.95
CA ASP A 373 25.30 0.36 -12.56
C ASP A 373 24.74 1.04 -11.30
N ARG A 374 23.41 1.10 -11.18
CA ARG A 374 22.69 1.73 -10.06
C ARG A 374 21.46 0.94 -9.67
N VAL A 375 21.14 0.94 -8.38
CA VAL A 375 19.86 0.43 -7.86
C VAL A 375 19.12 1.59 -7.22
N PHE A 376 17.93 1.92 -7.72
CA PHE A 376 17.08 2.94 -7.15
C PHE A 376 15.98 2.31 -6.31
N LEU A 377 16.05 2.50 -4.99
CA LEU A 377 15.05 2.02 -4.05
C LEU A 377 14.00 3.10 -3.82
N THR A 378 12.72 2.75 -3.96
CA THR A 378 11.60 3.65 -3.73
C THR A 378 10.46 2.95 -2.97
N GLY A 379 9.48 3.72 -2.51
CA GLY A 379 8.42 3.23 -1.62
C GLY A 379 8.83 3.23 -0.15
N GLY A 380 7.87 3.47 0.75
CA GLY A 380 8.15 3.58 2.20
C GLY A 380 8.70 2.30 2.84
N THR A 381 8.38 1.13 2.27
CA THR A 381 8.87 -0.16 2.77
C THR A 381 10.36 -0.36 2.47
N SER A 382 10.93 0.35 1.48
CA SER A 382 12.37 0.31 1.18
C SER A 382 13.26 0.86 2.30
N LEU A 383 12.68 1.61 3.25
CA LEU A 383 13.41 2.16 4.40
C LEU A 383 13.78 1.09 5.44
N MET A 384 13.22 -0.11 5.34
CA MET A 384 13.51 -1.20 6.27
C MET A 384 14.97 -1.70 6.11
N PRO A 385 15.74 -1.81 7.21
CA PRO A 385 17.13 -2.24 7.19
C PRO A 385 17.37 -3.58 6.47
N ALA A 386 16.51 -4.58 6.70
CA ALA A 386 16.63 -5.87 6.02
C ALA A 386 16.51 -5.78 4.49
N ILE A 387 15.60 -4.92 3.98
CA ILE A 387 15.47 -4.68 2.53
C ILE A 387 16.74 -4.00 2.01
N ARG A 388 17.23 -2.96 2.70
CA ARG A 388 18.45 -2.25 2.28
C ARG A 388 19.65 -3.19 2.24
N GLN A 389 19.89 -3.95 3.31
CA GLN A 389 21.00 -4.91 3.38
C GLN A 389 20.94 -5.95 2.28
N MET A 390 19.74 -6.44 1.94
CA MET A 390 19.54 -7.39 0.84
C MET A 390 20.06 -6.84 -0.51
N PHE A 391 19.79 -5.56 -0.81
CA PHE A 391 20.33 -4.93 -2.03
C PHE A 391 21.80 -4.56 -1.91
N GLU A 392 22.24 -4.06 -0.76
CA GLU A 392 23.65 -3.69 -0.51
C GLU A 392 24.57 -4.91 -0.65
N LEU A 393 24.18 -6.06 -0.09
CA LEU A 393 24.94 -7.31 -0.18
C LEU A 393 25.04 -7.80 -1.63
N ARG A 394 23.98 -7.60 -2.40
CA ARG A 394 23.84 -8.14 -3.76
C ARG A 394 24.47 -7.27 -4.84
N PHE A 395 24.34 -5.95 -4.73
CA PHE A 395 24.74 -5.00 -5.78
C PHE A 395 25.89 -4.07 -5.35
N GLY A 396 26.25 -4.04 -4.07
CA GLY A 396 27.20 -3.07 -3.52
C GLY A 396 26.52 -1.80 -3.05
N GLY A 397 26.87 -1.35 -1.83
CA GLY A 397 26.25 -0.19 -1.19
C GLY A 397 26.44 1.12 -1.96
N GLU A 398 27.54 1.25 -2.72
CA GLU A 398 27.84 2.41 -3.55
C GLU A 398 26.90 2.59 -4.74
N ARG A 399 26.23 1.50 -5.16
CA ARG A 399 25.27 1.51 -6.28
C ARG A 399 23.85 1.88 -5.83
N ILE A 400 23.58 1.85 -4.53
CA ILE A 400 22.25 2.13 -3.98
C ILE A 400 21.99 3.63 -3.97
N ALA A 401 21.03 4.06 -4.79
CA ALA A 401 20.49 5.40 -4.81
C ALA A 401 19.16 5.47 -4.05
N THR A 402 18.94 6.60 -3.39
CA THR A 402 17.73 6.88 -2.59
C THR A 402 17.20 8.28 -2.91
N GLY A 403 15.95 8.55 -2.55
CA GLY A 403 15.36 9.90 -2.61
C GLY A 403 14.06 10.00 -3.39
N GLY A 404 13.05 10.62 -2.77
CA GLY A 404 11.72 10.82 -3.36
C GLY A 404 10.86 9.56 -3.25
N GLU A 405 11.01 8.82 -2.16
CA GLU A 405 10.47 7.47 -1.92
C GLU A 405 8.94 7.37 -2.08
N LEU A 406 8.22 8.49 -2.00
CA LEU A 406 6.76 8.51 -2.10
C LEU A 406 6.25 9.32 -3.30
N THR A 407 7.11 9.99 -4.05
CA THR A 407 6.71 10.99 -5.06
C THR A 407 7.33 10.75 -6.43
N SER A 408 8.42 9.97 -6.50
CA SER A 408 9.18 9.71 -7.73
C SER A 408 8.31 9.09 -8.83
N ILE A 409 7.40 8.18 -8.46
CA ILE A 409 6.52 7.47 -9.39
C ILE A 409 5.61 8.46 -10.11
N ALA A 410 4.86 9.28 -9.37
CA ALA A 410 3.94 10.26 -9.96
C ALA A 410 4.66 11.22 -10.92
N HIS A 411 5.83 11.73 -10.55
CA HIS A 411 6.66 12.57 -11.42
C HIS A 411 6.97 11.87 -12.76
N GLY A 412 7.51 10.66 -12.70
CA GLY A 412 7.87 9.97 -13.94
C GLY A 412 6.67 9.53 -14.76
N LEU A 413 5.53 9.18 -14.13
CA LEU A 413 4.28 8.92 -14.86
C LEU A 413 3.84 10.17 -15.65
N ALA A 414 3.93 11.35 -15.04
CA ALA A 414 3.61 12.60 -15.73
C ALA A 414 4.56 12.86 -16.92
N LEU A 415 5.87 12.65 -16.73
CA LEU A 415 6.88 12.81 -17.79
C LEU A 415 6.76 11.76 -18.91
N ILE A 416 6.33 10.54 -18.59
CA ILE A 416 5.98 9.52 -19.60
C ILE A 416 4.79 9.98 -20.42
N GLY A 417 3.84 10.67 -19.79
CA GLY A 417 2.68 11.26 -20.47
C GLY A 417 3.04 12.29 -21.55
N GLU A 418 4.18 12.97 -21.42
CA GLU A 418 4.70 13.93 -22.43
C GLU A 418 5.39 13.25 -23.62
N GLN A 419 5.67 11.95 -23.54
CA GLN A 419 6.29 11.22 -24.65
C GLN A 419 5.33 11.16 -25.85
N ALA A 420 5.90 11.33 -27.05
CA ALA A 420 5.13 11.29 -28.29
C ALA A 420 4.47 9.92 -28.52
N ASP A 421 5.20 8.84 -28.23
CA ASP A 421 4.70 7.47 -28.28
C ASP A 421 4.51 6.93 -26.86
N ILE A 422 3.32 7.17 -26.29
CA ILE A 422 2.95 6.61 -25.00
C ILE A 422 2.66 5.10 -25.06
N GLY A 423 2.31 4.58 -26.24
CA GLY A 423 1.99 3.17 -26.43
C GLY A 423 3.19 2.24 -26.16
N ALA A 424 4.40 2.74 -26.36
CA ALA A 424 5.64 2.03 -26.00
C ALA A 424 5.82 1.79 -24.49
N TRP A 425 5.01 2.44 -23.65
CA TRP A 425 5.09 2.39 -22.19
C TRP A 425 3.84 1.82 -21.53
N ALA A 426 2.71 1.96 -22.21
CA ALA A 426 1.41 1.54 -21.70
C ALA A 426 1.29 0.00 -21.65
N VAL A 427 0.61 -0.49 -20.63
CA VAL A 427 0.36 -1.93 -20.39
C VAL A 427 -1.11 -2.24 -20.14
#